data_AF-A0A1G2Y5A1-F1
#
_entry.id   AF-A0A1G2Y5A1-F1
#
_cell.length_a   1.000
_cell.length_b   1.000
_cell.length_c   1.000
_cell.angle_alpha   90.00
_cell.angle_beta   90.00
_cell.angle_gamma   90.00
#
_symmetry.space_group_name_H-M   'P 1'
#
loop_
_entity.id
_entity.type
_entity.pdbx_description
1 polymer ?
#
loop_
_entity_poly.entity_id
_entity_poly.type
_entity_poly.pdbx_seq_one_letter_code
_entity_poly.pdbx_strand_id
1 'polypeptide(L)' 'MKILLIVLTISIFIVASGCHKPAAPAPAPQTLTINVQNPNGSYVPVTLIKVGGEFVGPKGERYISQPTAEQLAPLYGVK' A
#
# COMPACT_ATOMS: atom_id res chain seq x y z
N MET A 1 64.75 1.53 23.59
CA MET A 1 64.51 0.29 24.37
C MET A 1 63.26 0.54 25.21
N LYS A 2 62.06 0.13 24.76
CA LYS A 2 61.41 -1.19 24.94
C LYS A 2 60.96 -1.44 26.40
N ILE A 3 59.77 -0.93 26.75
CA ILE A 3 58.85 -1.39 27.81
C ILE A 3 57.47 -1.28 27.14
N LEU A 4 56.97 -2.31 26.44
CA LEU A 4 56.30 -3.53 26.91
C LEU A 4 55.08 -3.30 27.82
N LEU A 5 53.94 -3.04 27.14
CA LEU A 5 52.66 -3.75 27.26
C LEU A 5 51.99 -3.81 28.65
N ILE A 6 50.94 -3.01 28.87
CA ILE A 6 49.75 -3.38 29.68
C ILE A 6 48.53 -2.59 29.16
N VAL A 7 47.61 -3.32 28.53
CA VAL A 7 46.15 -3.25 28.71
C VAL A 7 45.47 -1.87 28.60
N LEU A 8 44.99 -1.51 27.40
CA LEU A 8 43.68 -0.83 27.28
C LEU A 8 43.06 -1.04 25.90
N THR A 9 42.63 -2.27 25.66
CA THR A 9 41.62 -2.59 24.65
C THR A 9 40.25 -2.09 25.12
N ILE A 10 39.94 -0.79 25.04
CA ILE A 10 38.54 -0.33 25.05
C ILE A 10 38.43 0.93 24.19
N SER A 11 37.98 0.76 22.95
CA SER A 11 37.01 1.65 22.32
C SER A 11 36.45 0.94 21.09
N ILE A 12 35.66 -0.10 21.37
CA ILE A 12 34.65 -0.56 20.44
C ILE A 12 33.71 0.64 20.28
N PHE A 13 33.80 1.34 19.15
CA PHE A 13 32.71 2.21 18.72
C PHE A 13 31.54 1.31 18.31
N ILE A 14 30.76 0.90 19.31
CA ILE A 14 29.38 0.47 19.08
C ILE A 14 28.63 1.76 18.72
N VAL A 15 28.71 2.17 17.45
CA VAL A 15 27.70 3.08 16.92
C VAL A 15 26.41 2.28 16.87
N ALA A 16 25.47 2.75 17.68
CA ALA A 16 24.15 2.20 17.85
C ALA A 16 23.46 2.11 16.48
N SER A 17 23.20 0.88 16.03
CA SER A 17 22.02 0.60 15.24
C SER A 17 20.83 1.01 16.10
N GLY A 18 20.40 2.27 15.95
CA GLY A 18 19.10 2.70 16.46
C GLY A 18 18.09 1.66 15.99
N CYS A 19 17.29 1.17 16.93
CA CYS A 19 16.16 0.29 16.64
C CYS A 19 15.22 1.03 15.69
N HIS A 20 15.49 0.96 14.39
CA HIS A 20 14.45 1.01 13.39
C HIS A 20 13.69 -0.27 13.62
N LYS A 21 12.72 -0.21 14.54
CA LYS A 21 11.56 -1.10 14.50
C LYS A 21 11.21 -1.17 13.02
N PRO A 22 11.28 -2.35 12.37
CA PRO A 22 10.69 -2.47 11.05
C PRO A 22 9.25 -2.01 11.25
N ALA A 23 8.91 -0.82 10.76
CA ALA A 23 7.52 -0.52 10.52
C ALA A 23 7.13 -1.63 9.56
N ALA A 24 6.33 -2.58 10.05
CA ALA A 24 5.77 -3.61 9.20
C ALA A 24 5.29 -2.89 7.92
N PRO A 25 5.62 -3.39 6.71
CA PRO A 25 5.22 -2.73 5.48
C PRO A 25 3.75 -2.37 5.64
N ALA A 26 3.43 -1.08 5.54
CA ALA A 26 2.05 -0.64 5.60
C ALA A 26 1.24 -1.57 4.69
N PRO A 27 0.10 -2.11 5.14
CA PRO A 27 -0.64 -3.08 4.36
C PRO A 27 -0.81 -2.53 2.95
N ALA A 28 -0.34 -3.29 1.96
CA ALA A 28 -0.40 -2.87 0.58
C ALA A 28 -1.85 -2.46 0.26
N PRO A 29 -2.07 -1.38 -0.51
CA PRO A 29 -3.41 -0.94 -0.86
C PRO A 29 -4.16 -2.12 -1.50
N GLN A 30 -5.27 -2.51 -0.89
CA GLN A 30 -6.08 -3.62 -1.37
C GLN A 30 -6.85 -3.13 -2.60
N THR A 31 -6.33 -3.39 -3.79
CA THR A 31 -6.99 -2.99 -5.05
C THR A 31 -8.00 -4.03 -5.50
N LEU A 32 -9.19 -3.61 -5.88
CA LEU A 32 -10.26 -4.44 -6.43
C LEU A 32 -10.62 -3.95 -7.83
N THR A 33 -10.48 -4.80 -8.83
CA THR A 33 -10.90 -4.48 -10.21
C THR A 33 -12.25 -5.10 -10.50
N ILE A 34 -13.22 -4.29 -10.92
CA ILE A 34 -14.56 -4.70 -11.31
C ILE A 34 -14.74 -4.39 -12.80
N ASN A 35 -15.11 -5.42 -13.58
CA ASN A 35 -15.42 -5.24 -14.99
C ASN A 35 -16.87 -4.80 -15.14
N VAL A 36 -17.07 -3.57 -15.64
CA VAL A 36 -18.38 -2.98 -15.88
C VAL A 36 -18.77 -3.23 -17.32
N GLN A 37 -19.93 -3.83 -17.56
CA GLN A 37 -20.45 -4.03 -18.90
C GLN A 37 -21.15 -2.76 -19.41
N ASN A 38 -20.82 -2.34 -20.61
CA ASN A 38 -21.47 -1.22 -21.29
C ASN A 38 -22.71 -1.69 -22.07
N PRO A 39 -23.67 -0.78 -22.36
CA PRO A 39 -24.82 -1.09 -23.20
C PRO A 39 -24.46 -1.58 -24.61
N ASN A 40 -23.28 -1.21 -25.12
CA ASN A 40 -22.76 -1.67 -26.42
C ASN A 40 -22.14 -3.08 -26.36
N GLY A 41 -22.14 -3.75 -25.21
CA GLY A 41 -21.57 -5.08 -25.01
C GLY A 41 -20.07 -5.10 -24.70
N SER A 42 -19.39 -3.95 -24.66
CA SER A 42 -17.99 -3.84 -24.24
C SER A 42 -17.85 -3.91 -22.72
N TYR A 43 -16.63 -4.17 -22.21
CA TYR A 43 -16.32 -4.14 -20.79
C TYR A 43 -15.28 -3.06 -20.47
N VAL A 44 -15.52 -2.31 -19.39
CA VAL A 44 -14.59 -1.31 -18.84
C VAL A 44 -14.09 -1.80 -17.48
N PRO A 45 -12.78 -2.04 -17.32
CA PRO A 45 -12.21 -2.37 -16.01
C PRO A 45 -12.15 -1.12 -15.13
N VAL A 46 -12.76 -1.20 -13.95
CA VAL A 46 -12.74 -0.14 -12.93
C VAL A 46 -11.96 -0.63 -11.72
N THR A 47 -10.83 0.01 -11.45
CA THR A 47 -9.98 -0.33 -10.30
C THR A 47 -10.33 0.56 -9.10
N LEU A 48 -10.73 -0.08 -8.01
CA LEU A 48 -11.03 0.52 -6.73
C LEU A 48 -9.88 0.26 -5.75
N ILE A 49 -9.62 1.21 -4.85
CA ILE A 49 -8.63 1.08 -3.79
C ILE A 49 -9.38 0.96 -2.47
N LYS A 50 -9.24 -0.16 -1.77
CA LYS A 50 -9.82 -0.33 -0.44
C LYS A 50 -8.93 0.33 0.60
N VAL A 51 -9.52 1.29 1.31
CA VAL A 51 -8.89 2.09 2.35
C VAL A 51 -9.68 1.89 3.63
N GLY A 52 -9.14 1.05 4.54
CA GLY A 52 -9.87 0.64 5.75
C GLY A 52 -11.11 -0.19 5.42
N GLY A 53 -12.29 0.35 5.71
CA GLY A 53 -13.60 -0.26 5.43
C GLY A 53 -14.26 0.22 4.14
N GLU A 54 -13.71 1.22 3.47
CA GLU A 54 -14.31 1.86 2.28
C GLU A 54 -13.52 1.53 1.01
N PHE A 55 -14.16 1.68 -0.15
CA PHE A 55 -13.55 1.55 -1.47
C PHE A 55 -13.52 2.91 -2.16
N VAL A 56 -12.37 3.28 -2.71
CA VAL A 56 -12.16 4.55 -3.41
C VAL A 56 -12.04 4.30 -4.90
N GLY A 57 -12.88 4.95 -5.70
CA GLY A 57 -12.88 4.83 -7.16
C GLY A 57 -11.87 5.74 -7.87
N PRO A 58 -11.63 5.52 -9.18
CA PRO A 58 -10.71 6.31 -10.00
C PRO A 58 -11.00 7.82 -10.01
N LYS A 59 -12.27 8.21 -9.84
CA LYS A 59 -12.71 9.61 -9.80
C LYS A 59 -12.70 10.21 -8.38
N GLY A 60 -12.20 9.49 -7.37
CA GLY A 60 -12.23 9.90 -5.96
C GLY A 60 -13.54 9.60 -5.24
N GLU A 61 -14.46 8.88 -5.90
CA GLU A 61 -15.71 8.39 -5.32
C GLU A 61 -15.44 7.42 -4.17
N ARG A 62 -16.29 7.41 -3.14
CA ARG A 62 -16.15 6.52 -1.99
C ARG A 62 -17.38 5.62 -1.83
N TYR A 63 -17.15 4.34 -1.60
CA TYR A 63 -18.18 3.34 -1.37
C TYR A 63 -17.96 2.72 0.01
N ILE A 64 -19.00 2.74 0.86
CA ILE A 64 -18.98 2.22 2.24
C ILE A 64 -18.87 0.68 2.24
N SER A 65 -19.24 0.06 1.12
CA SER A 65 -19.16 -1.38 0.87
C SER A 65 -18.64 -1.63 -0.55
N GLN A 66 -18.33 -2.89 -0.85
CA GLN A 66 -17.88 -3.29 -2.18
C GLN A 66 -19.01 -3.03 -3.20
N PRO A 67 -18.83 -2.13 -4.19
CA PRO A 67 -19.88 -1.83 -5.16
C PRO A 67 -20.04 -2.94 -6.19
N THR A 68 -21.21 -3.01 -6.84
CA THR A 68 -21.45 -3.91 -7.98
C THR A 68 -21.14 -3.25 -9.32
N ALA A 69 -20.98 -4.05 -10.38
CA ALA A 69 -20.82 -3.54 -11.73
C ALA A 69 -21.98 -2.62 -12.17
N GLU A 70 -23.21 -2.94 -11.75
CA GLU A 70 -24.42 -2.15 -12.03
C GLU A 70 -24.39 -0.78 -11.34
N GLN A 71 -23.84 -0.70 -10.13
CA GLN A 71 -23.68 0.59 -9.42
C GLN A 71 -22.59 1.46 -10.07
N LEU A 72 -21.60 0.84 -10.70
CA LEU A 72 -20.54 1.54 -11.43
C LEU A 72 -20.96 1.91 -12.87
N ALA A 73 -21.92 1.21 -13.45
CA ALA A 73 -22.36 1.39 -14.84
C ALA A 73 -22.81 2.83 -15.19
N PRO A 74 -23.58 3.57 -14.35
CA PRO A 74 -23.92 4.96 -14.64
C PRO A 74 -22.71 5.89 -14.74
N LEU A 75 -21.61 5.55 -14.05
CA LEU A 75 -20.43 6.41 -13.90
C LEU A 75 -19.30 6.06 -14.87
N TYR A 76 -19.19 4.78 -15.22
CA TYR A 76 -18.11 4.18 -16.00
C TYR A 76 -18.59 3.50 -17.29
N GLY A 77 -19.89 3.24 -17.41
CA GLY A 77 -20.50 2.44 -18.48
C GLY A 77 -20.86 3.19 -19.77
N VAL A 78 -20.44 4.43 -19.92
CA VAL A 78 -20.84 5.37 -21.00
C VAL A 78 -19.86 5.43 -22.18
N LYS A 79 -19.13 4.36 -22.48
CA LYS A 79 -18.25 4.31 -23.67
C LYS A 79 -18.86 3.52 -24.80
#